data_AF-A0A353VD49-F1
#
_entry.id   AF-A0A353VD49-F1
#
_cell.length_a   1.000
_cell.length_b   1.000
_cell.length_c   1.000
_cell.angle_alpha   90.00
_cell.angle_beta   90.00
_cell.angle_gamma   90.00
#
_symmetry.space_group_name_H-M   'P 1'
#
loop_
_entity.id
_entity.type
_entity.pdbx_description
1 polymer ?
#
loop_
_entity_poly.entity_id
_entity_poly.type
_entity_poly.pdbx_seq_one_letter_code
_entity_poly.pdbx_strand_id
1 'polypeptide(L)'
;MLVHKLVPLLALGLNLLLLGSALVSDRRSHRNLLFVYLTAGLAVWNLGVFGLRAATSVETAVAWEQFLHLGVIPIPVLFYHYVLA
;
A
#
# COMPACT_ATOMS: atom_id res chain seq x y z
N MET A 1 -4.38 -4.19 21.89
CA MET A 1 -4.69 -2.92 21.19
C MET A 1 -3.50 -2.31 20.45
N LEU A 2 -2.27 -2.35 20.97
CA LEU A 2 -1.07 -1.82 20.27
C LEU A 2 -0.70 -2.60 19.00
N VAL A 3 -0.72 -3.93 19.05
CA VAL A 3 -0.38 -4.82 17.92
C VAL A 3 -1.23 -4.51 16.69
N HIS A 4 -2.54 -4.32 16.87
CA HIS A 4 -3.46 -3.96 15.78
C HIS A 4 -3.10 -2.63 15.11
N LYS A 5 -2.49 -1.68 15.83
CA LYS A 5 -2.01 -0.41 15.26
C LYS A 5 -0.68 -0.56 14.53
N LEU A 6 0.21 -1.46 14.98
CA LEU A 6 1.56 -1.59 14.42
C LEU A 6 1.63 -2.50 13.18
N VAL A 7 0.73 -3.47 13.05
CA VAL A 7 0.70 -4.39 11.90
C VAL A 7 0.67 -3.66 10.53
N PRO A 8 -0.16 -2.62 10.31
CA PRO A 8 -0.13 -1.86 9.06
C PRO A 8 1.22 -1.17 8.82
N LEU A 9 1.92 -0.73 9.86
CA LEU A 9 3.22 -0.08 9.72
C LEU A 9 4.31 -1.07 9.31
N LEU A 10 4.27 -2.29 9.87
CA LEU A 10 5.14 -3.38 9.43
C LEU A 10 4.86 -3.75 7.96
N ALA A 11 3.58 -3.89 7.60
CA ALA A 11 3.17 -4.19 6.23
C ALA A 11 3.58 -3.08 5.25
N LEU A 12 3.46 -1.80 5.64
CA LEU A 12 3.98 -0.66 4.89
C LEU A 12 5.48 -0.82 4.62
N GLY A 13 6.28 -1.09 5.65
CA GLY A 13 7.73 -1.28 5.49
C GLY A 13 8.09 -2.44 4.55
N LEU A 14 7.38 -3.57 4.66
CA LEU A 14 7.57 -4.71 3.77
C LEU A 14 7.20 -4.39 2.32
N ASN A 15 6.09 -3.67 2.09
CA ASN A 15 5.71 -3.25 0.74
C ASN A 15 6.72 -2.29 0.12
N LEU A 16 7.26 -1.34 0.90
CA LEU A 16 8.32 -0.44 0.43
C LEU A 16 9.62 -1.18 0.11
N LEU A 17 9.96 -2.21 0.89
CA LEU A 17 11.11 -3.07 0.62
C LEU A 17 10.92 -3.82 -0.71
N LEU A 18 9.76 -4.47 -0.90
CA LEU A 18 9.43 -5.19 -2.13
C LEU A 18 9.43 -4.27 -3.36
N LEU A 19 8.86 -3.08 -3.23
CA LEU A 19 8.88 -2.04 -4.25
C LEU A 19 10.33 -1.69 -4.64
N GLY A 20 11.18 -1.42 -3.64
CA GLY A 20 12.59 -1.12 -3.86
C GLY A 20 13.34 -2.26 -4.54
N SER A 21 13.10 -3.50 -4.10
CA SER A 21 13.71 -4.70 -4.70
C SER A 21 13.33 -4.87 -6.17
N ALA A 22 12.06 -4.67 -6.54
CA ALA A 22 11.62 -4.77 -7.93
C ALA A 22 12.21 -3.65 -8.81
N LEU A 23 12.32 -2.42 -8.26
CA LEU A 23 12.99 -1.31 -8.95
C LEU A 23 14.50 -1.52 -9.11
N VAL A 24 15.17 -2.24 -8.20
CA VAL A 24 16.61 -2.52 -8.34
C VAL A 24 16.84 -3.68 -9.30
N SER A 25 15.95 -4.67 -9.32
CA SER A 25 16.09 -5.88 -10.14
C SER A 25 16.08 -5.57 -11.64
N ASP A 26 15.03 -4.94 -12.15
CA ASP A 26 14.96 -4.51 -13.55
C ASP A 26 13.82 -3.48 -13.73
N ARG A 27 14.19 -2.23 -14.02
CA ARG A 27 13.25 -1.11 -14.21
C ARG A 27 12.58 -1.08 -15.59
N ARG A 28 13.06 -1.89 -16.54
CA ARG A 28 12.51 -1.97 -17.89
C ARG A 28 11.51 -3.11 -18.04
N SER A 29 11.56 -4.09 -17.14
CA SER A 29 10.57 -5.17 -17.07
C SER A 29 9.17 -4.62 -16.76
N HIS A 30 8.24 -4.82 -17.70
CA HIS A 30 6.84 -4.43 -17.54
C HIS A 30 6.20 -5.07 -16.31
N ARG A 31 6.47 -6.37 -16.09
CA ARG A 31 6.01 -7.12 -14.92
C ARG A 31 6.53 -6.52 -13.61
N ASN A 32 7.80 -6.11 -13.56
CA ASN A 32 8.37 -5.47 -12.37
C ASN A 32 7.72 -4.11 -12.09
N LEU A 33 7.44 -3.32 -13.13
CA LEU A 33 6.74 -2.05 -12.98
C LEU A 33 5.31 -2.24 -12.46
N LEU A 34 4.58 -3.24 -12.96
CA LEU A 34 3.25 -3.60 -12.42
C LEU A 34 3.32 -4.00 -10.95
N PHE A 35 4.33 -4.79 -10.57
CA PHE A 35 4.56 -5.17 -9.18
C PHE A 35 4.92 -3.97 -8.28
N VAL A 36 5.72 -3.02 -8.80
CA VAL A 36 6.04 -1.75 -8.13
C VAL A 36 4.77 -0.95 -7.87
N TYR A 37 3.89 -0.80 -8.85
CA TYR A 37 2.62 -0.11 -8.66
C TYR A 37 1.69 -0.83 -7.69
N LEU A 38 1.62 -2.17 -7.76
CA LEU A 38 0.82 -2.97 -6.83
C LEU A 38 1.28 -2.78 -5.38
N THR A 39 2.58 -2.92 -5.14
CA THR A 39 3.18 -2.75 -3.80
C THR A 39 3.11 -1.30 -3.32
N ALA A 40 3.16 -0.31 -4.23
CA ALA A 40 2.90 1.09 -3.90
C ALA A 40 1.44 1.32 -3.43
N GLY A 41 0.46 0.73 -4.13
CA GLY A 41 -0.95 0.80 -3.73
C GLY A 41 -1.19 0.17 -2.36
N LEU A 42 -0.59 -0.99 -2.10
CA LEU A 42 -0.61 -1.66 -0.79
C LEU A 42 0.04 -0.81 0.30
N ALA A 43 1.18 -0.16 0.00
CA ALA A 43 1.86 0.74 0.93
C ALA A 43 0.99 1.94 1.31
N VAL A 44 0.41 2.63 0.33
CA VAL A 44 -0.51 3.77 0.56
C VAL A 44 -1.71 3.33 1.38
N TRP A 45 -2.31 2.19 1.05
CA TRP A 45 -3.42 1.62 1.81
C TRP A 45 -3.02 1.31 3.26
N ASN A 46 -1.87 0.68 3.50
CA ASN A 46 -1.38 0.39 4.85
C ASN A 46 -1.09 1.65 5.67
N LEU A 47 -0.55 2.70 5.05
CA LEU A 47 -0.40 4.00 5.70
C LEU A 47 -1.75 4.59 6.11
N GLY A 48 -2.74 4.55 5.22
CA GLY A 48 -4.08 5.02 5.51
C GLY A 48 -4.76 4.23 6.63
N VAL A 49 -4.63 2.91 6.64
CA VAL A 49 -5.14 2.04 7.71
C VAL A 49 -4.44 2.33 9.05
N PHE A 50 -3.13 2.59 9.06
CA PHE A 50 -2.43 3.03 10.27
C PHE A 50 -3.01 4.34 10.80
N GLY A 51 -3.13 5.36 9.93
CA GLY A 51 -3.66 6.66 10.28
C GLY A 51 -5.09 6.59 10.82
N LEU A 52 -5.96 5.82 10.16
CA LEU A 52 -7.34 5.58 10.60
C LEU A 52 -7.38 4.97 12.01
N ARG A 53 -6.52 3.99 12.30
CA ARG A 53 -6.43 3.34 13.62
C ARG A 53 -5.77 4.23 14.69
N ALA A 54 -5.03 5.24 14.27
CA ALA A 54 -4.37 6.21 15.14
C ALA A 54 -5.21 7.46 15.39
N ALA A 55 -6.27 7.70 14.60
CA ALA A 55 -7.13 8.86 14.71
C ALA A 55 -7.75 9.00 16.10
N THR A 56 -7.79 10.24 16.59
CA THR A 56 -8.36 10.62 17.90
C THR A 56 -9.62 11.46 17.78
N SER A 57 -10.05 11.76 16.55
CA SER A 57 -11.28 12.50 16.26
C SER A 57 -12.00 11.92 15.04
N VAL A 58 -13.29 12.23 14.89
CA VAL A 58 -14.08 11.77 13.75
C VAL A 58 -13.57 12.38 12.45
N GLU A 59 -13.19 13.66 12.47
CA GLU A 59 -12.71 14.40 11.31
C GLU A 59 -11.40 13.79 10.79
N THR A 60 -10.47 13.46 11.70
CA THR A 60 -9.21 12.81 11.33
C THR A 60 -9.43 11.39 10.83
N ALA A 61 -10.38 10.65 11.40
CA ALA A 61 -10.75 9.32 10.91
C ALA A 61 -11.31 9.37 9.49
N VAL A 62 -12.23 10.30 9.19
CA VAL A 62 -12.80 10.48 7.85
C VAL A 62 -11.72 10.86 6.83
N ALA A 63 -10.79 11.74 7.19
CA ALA A 63 -9.69 12.11 6.31
C ALA A 63 -8.80 10.90 5.95
N TRP A 64 -8.47 10.06 6.94
CA TRP A 64 -7.70 8.83 6.71
C TRP A 64 -8.47 7.76 5.92
N GLU A 65 -9.78 7.66 6.13
CA GLU A 65 -10.65 6.81 5.33
C GLU A 65 -10.63 7.26 3.86
N GLN A 66 -10.75 8.56 3.57
CA GLN A 66 -10.64 9.06 2.19
C GLN A 66 -9.26 8.81 1.59
N PHE A 67 -8.20 8.99 2.37
CA PHE A 67 -6.83 8.76 1.94
C PHE A 67 -6.56 7.29 1.58
N LEU A 68 -7.01 6.34 2.41
CA LEU A 68 -6.73 4.91 2.18
C LEU A 68 -7.37 4.39 0.88
N HIS A 69 -8.43 5.04 0.39
CA HIS A 69 -9.09 4.70 -0.87
C HIS A 69 -8.16 4.89 -2.08
N LEU A 70 -7.26 5.89 -2.02
CA LEU A 70 -6.26 6.13 -3.06
C LEU A 70 -5.35 4.93 -3.27
N GLY A 71 -5.06 4.19 -2.20
CA GLY A 71 -4.29 2.95 -2.24
C GLY A 71 -5.12 1.74 -2.64
N VAL A 72 -6.30 1.56 -2.03
CA VAL A 72 -7.05 0.29 -2.15
C VAL A 72 -7.74 0.11 -3.50
N ILE A 73 -8.27 1.18 -4.10
CA ILE A 73 -9.03 1.15 -5.35
C ILE A 73 -8.22 0.55 -6.52
N PRO A 74 -6.95 0.95 -6.76
CA PRO A 74 -6.19 0.41 -7.89
C PRO A 74 -5.68 -1.03 -7.69
N ILE A 75 -5.66 -1.56 -6.45
CA ILE A 75 -5.05 -2.87 -6.16
C ILE A 75 -5.61 -4.01 -7.02
N PRO A 76 -6.94 -4.21 -7.16
CA PRO A 76 -7.48 -5.33 -7.93
C PRO A 76 -7.07 -5.27 -9.41
N VAL A 77 -7.08 -4.07 -9.99
CA VAL A 77 -6.70 -3.86 -11.40
C VAL A 77 -5.22 -4.10 -11.58
N LEU A 78 -4.37 -3.58 -10.70
CA LEU A 78 -2.93 -3.79 -10.76
C LEU A 78 -2.57 -5.27 -10.56
N PHE A 79 -3.22 -5.95 -9.63
CA PHE A 79 -3.03 -7.37 -9.38
C PHE A 79 -3.40 -8.21 -10.60
N TYR A 80 -4.56 -7.93 -11.22
CA TYR A 80 -4.97 -8.60 -12.46
C TYR A 80 -3.92 -8.48 -13.56
N HIS A 81 -3.44 -7.26 -13.84
CA HIS A 81 -2.43 -7.06 -14.88
C HIS A 81 -1.08 -7.69 -14.52
N TYR A 82 -0.68 -7.66 -13.24
CA TYR A 82 0.54 -8.31 -12.78
C TYR A 82 0.51 -9.83 -13.00
N VAL A 83 -0.65 -10.47 -12.78
CA VAL A 83 -0.81 -11.93 -12.99
C VAL A 83 -0.73 -12.30 -14.47
N LEU A 84 -1.19 -11.42 -15.37
CA LEU A 84 -1.18 -11.66 -16.82
C LEU A 84 0.16 -11.36 -17.51
N ALA A 85 1.06 -10.64 -16.84
CA ALA A 85 2.36 -10.22 -17.38
C ALA A 85 3.47 -11.26 -17.12
#